data_AF-A0A1Z8S7L2-F1
#
_entry.id   AF-A0A1Z8S7L2-F1
#
_cell.length_a   1.000
_cell.length_b   1.000
_cell.length_c   1.000
_cell.angle_alpha   90.00
_cell.angle_beta   90.00
_cell.angle_gamma   90.00
#
_symmetry.space_group_name_H-M   'P 1'
#
loop_
_entity.id
_entity.type
_entity.pdbx_description
1 polymer ?
#
loop_
_entity_poly.entity_id
_entity_poly.type
_entity_poly.pdbx_seq_one_letter_code
_entity_poly.pdbx_strand_id
1 'polypeptide(L)' 'MKYNLIYRGEILDTAHSYEEAEGLADIYKSDYGPEIKIIKSEDYVTFNEDEDVPEYQDPDDPYSYEEEDY' A
#
# COMPACT_ATOMS: atom_id res chain seq x y z
N MET A 1 16.83 -7.20 -1.04
CA MET A 1 15.81 -6.46 -0.28
C MET A 1 15.43 -5.24 -1.11
N LYS A 2 14.15 -4.84 -1.16
CA LYS A 2 13.70 -3.63 -1.87
C LYS A 2 12.90 -2.72 -0.93
N TYR A 3 12.88 -1.43 -1.21
CA TYR A 3 12.18 -0.41 -0.43
C TYR A 3 11.34 0.46 -1.35
N ASN A 4 10.07 0.67 -1.01
CA ASN A 4 9.15 1.52 -1.75
C ASN A 4 9.07 2.89 -1.08
N LEU A 5 9.10 3.95 -1.89
CA LEU A 5 8.73 5.29 -1.49
C LEU A 5 7.24 5.45 -1.71
N ILE A 6 6.51 5.85 -0.68
CA ILE A 6 5.06 5.93 -0.69
C ILE A 6 4.63 7.34 -0.36
N TYR A 7 3.74 7.88 -1.18
CA TYR A 7 3.08 9.15 -0.94
C TYR A 7 1.58 8.96 -1.07
N ARG A 8 0.83 9.30 -0.02
CA ARG A 8 -0.65 9.18 0.01
C ARG A 8 -1.20 7.80 -0.39
N GLY A 9 -0.45 6.74 -0.13
CA GLY A 9 -0.83 5.37 -0.46
C GLY A 9 -0.28 4.87 -1.79
N GLU A 10 0.20 5.76 -2.67
CA GLU A 10 0.77 5.40 -3.97
C GLU A 10 2.28 5.17 -3.88
N ILE A 11 2.79 4.19 -4.63
CA ILE A 11 4.24 3.99 -4.80
C ILE A 11 4.75 5.05 -5.77
N LEU A 12 5.67 5.90 -5.30
CA LEU A 12 6.40 6.84 -6.13
C LEU A 12 7.57 6.16 -6.84
N ASP A 13 8.35 5.36 -6.12
CA ASP A 13 9.53 4.67 -6.65
C ASP A 13 9.95 3.48 -5.77
N THR A 14 10.83 2.63 -6.28
CA THR A 14 11.38 1.46 -5.59
C THR A 14 12.91 1.46 -5.64
N ALA A 15 13.54 1.46 -4.46
CA ALA A 15 14.98 1.37 -4.26
C ALA A 15 15.44 -0.07 -3.95
N HIS A 16 16.70 -0.38 -4.26
CA HIS A 16 17.38 -1.63 -3.95
C HIS A 16 18.06 -1.62 -2.56
N SER A 17 18.13 -0.47 -1.91
CA SER A 17 18.70 -0.30 -0.57
C SER A 17 18.00 0.82 0.21
N TYR A 18 18.16 0.84 1.54
CA TYR A 18 17.58 1.90 2.38
C TYR A 18 18.24 3.25 2.13
N GLU A 19 19.57 3.28 1.94
CA GLU A 19 20.33 4.50 1.63
C GLU A 19 19.88 5.12 0.29
N GLU A 20 19.65 4.30 -0.73
CA GLU A 20 19.07 4.76 -1.99
C GLU A 20 17.64 5.30 -1.81
N ALA A 21 16.82 4.65 -0.97
CA ALA A 21 15.48 5.13 -0.68
C ALA A 21 15.47 6.48 0.04
N GLU A 22 16.40 6.72 0.97
CA GLU A 22 16.57 8.02 1.62
C GLU A 22 17.01 9.10 0.64
N GLY A 23 17.96 8.78 -0.26
CA GLY A 23 18.37 9.69 -1.32
C GLY A 23 17.22 10.06 -2.26
N LEU A 24 16.41 9.09 -2.66
CA LEU A 24 15.20 9.34 -3.46
C LEU A 24 14.17 10.17 -2.67
N ALA A 25 13.97 9.87 -1.38
CA ALA A 25 13.01 10.60 -0.55
C ALA A 25 13.41 12.06 -0.38
N ASP A 26 14.70 12.36 -0.26
CA ASP A 26 15.21 13.73 -0.21
C ASP A 26 15.01 14.50 -1.53
N ILE A 27 15.13 13.84 -2.68
CA ILE A 27 14.79 14.42 -3.99
C ILE A 27 13.29 14.76 -4.01
N TYR A 28 12.44 13.78 -3.70
CA TYR A 28 11.00 13.93 -3.78
C TYR A 28 10.38 14.82 -2.70
N LYS A 29 11.08 15.08 -1.58
CA LYS A 29 10.61 16.02 -0.53
C LYS A 29 10.33 17.42 -1.07
N SER A 30 11.03 17.84 -2.13
CA SER A 30 10.81 19.14 -2.76
C SER A 30 9.48 19.20 -3.51
N ASP A 31 9.05 18.10 -4.13
CA ASP A 31 7.85 18.02 -4.97
C ASP A 31 6.60 17.56 -4.20
N TYR A 32 6.76 16.60 -3.29
CA TYR A 32 5.66 15.96 -2.55
C TYR A 32 5.59 16.34 -1.07
N GLY A 33 6.59 17.06 -0.56
CA GLY A 33 6.65 17.49 0.84
C GLY A 33 7.15 16.39 1.80
N PRO A 34 7.05 16.62 3.12
CA PRO A 34 7.63 15.75 4.15
C PRO A 34 6.86 14.43 4.39
N GLU A 35 5.77 14.18 3.66
CA GLU A 35 4.85 13.04 3.90
C GLU A 35 5.30 11.72 3.25
N ILE A 36 6.44 11.71 2.56
CA ILE A 36 6.98 10.51 1.91
C ILE A 36 7.41 9.49 2.95
N LYS A 37 6.93 8.25 2.80
CA LYS A 37 7.27 7.11 3.66
C LYS A 37 8.14 6.13 2.91
N ILE A 38 9.16 5.60 3.58
CA ILE A 38 9.97 4.50 3.05
C ILE A 38 9.51 3.22 3.76
N ILE A 39 9.01 2.25 3.00
CA ILE A 39 8.54 0.97 3.51
C ILE A 39 9.26 -0.15 2.76
N LYS A 40 9.61 -1.25 3.42
CA LYS A 40 10.17 -2.42 2.72
C LYS A 40 9.12 -2.97 1.77
N SER A 41 9.52 -3.36 0.56
CA SER A 41 8.56 -3.85 -0.43
C SER A 41 7.82 -5.13 0.02
N GLU A 42 8.43 -5.92 0.92
CA GLU A 42 7.81 -7.09 1.55
C GLU A 42 6.74 -6.73 2.59
N ASP A 43 6.82 -5.54 3.20
CA ASP A 43 5.83 -5.03 4.16
C ASP A 43 4.73 -4.21 3.46
N TYR A 44 4.88 -3.89 2.17
CA TYR A 44 3.92 -3.13 1.37
C TYR A 44 2.80 -3.99 0.76
N VAL A 45 2.51 -5.16 1.34
CA VAL A 45 1.51 -6.11 0.83
C VAL A 45 0.08 -5.55 0.83
N THR A 46 -0.19 -4.48 1.57
CA THR A 46 -1.52 -3.90 1.71
C THR A 46 -1.49 -2.47 1.21
N PHE A 47 -2.02 -2.17 0.02
CA PHE A 47 -2.64 -0.90 -0.44
C PHE A 47 -2.86 -0.90 -1.97
N ASN A 48 -2.34 -1.89 -2.71
CA ASN A 48 -2.83 -2.15 -4.07
C ASN A 48 -4.13 -2.94 -3.98
N GLU A 49 -5.21 -2.22 -4.23
CA GLU A 49 -6.59 -2.66 -4.40
C GLU A 49 -6.73 -3.53 -5.66
N ASP A 50 -6.09 -4.71 -5.67
CA ASP A 50 -6.33 -5.69 -6.74
C ASP A 50 -6.23 -7.16 -6.35
N GLU A 51 -5.87 -7.57 -5.11
CA GLU A 51 -6.06 -8.97 -4.71
C GLU A 51 -5.95 -9.13 -3.18
N ASP A 52 -7.04 -9.62 -2.55
CA ASP A 52 -7.19 -9.98 -1.13
C ASP A 52 -7.29 -8.81 -0.11
N VAL A 53 -8.33 -7.98 -0.27
CA VAL A 53 -8.97 -7.35 0.89
C VAL A 53 -9.71 -8.48 1.62
N PRO A 54 -9.42 -8.83 2.88
CA PRO A 54 -10.32 -9.69 3.64
C PRO A 54 -11.64 -8.94 3.74
N GLU A 55 -12.65 -9.46 3.05
CA GLU A 55 -14.01 -8.97 3.03
C GLU A 55 -14.44 -8.72 4.48
N TYR A 56 -14.61 -7.45 4.84
CA TYR A 56 -15.24 -7.11 6.12
C TYR A 56 -16.69 -7.56 5.97
N GLN A 57 -17.02 -8.73 6.54
CA GLN A 57 -18.41 -9.10 6.77
C GLN A 57 -18.98 -8.10 7.78
N ASP A 58 -19.75 -7.14 7.28
CA ASP A 58 -20.61 -6.31 8.10
C ASP A 58 -21.75 -7.21 8.61
N PRO A 59 -21.85 -7.47 9.92
CA PRO A 59 -22.85 -8.39 10.47
C PRO A 59 -24.29 -7.85 10.39
N ASP A 60 -24.47 -6.60 9.94
CA ASP A 60 -25.75 -5.92 9.84
C ASP A 60 -26.21 -5.69 8.39
N ASP A 61 -25.55 -6.26 7.37
CA ASP A 61 -26.00 -6.16 5.98
C ASP A 61 -27.17 -7.14 5.67
N PRO A 62 -28.39 -6.63 5.39
CA PRO A 62 -29.57 -7.46 5.15
C PRO A 62 -29.64 -8.03 3.72
N TYR A 63 -28.62 -7.80 2.88
CA TYR A 63 -28.55 -8.26 1.49
C TYR A 63 -27.54 -9.40 1.27
N SER A 64 -27.07 -10.05 2.34
CA SER A 64 -26.42 -11.35 2.24
C SER A 64 -27.42 -12.41 1.76
N TYR A 65 -27.52 -12.56 0.44
CA TYR A 65 -28.21 -13.67 -0.21
C TYR A 65 -27.27 -14.87 -0.20
N GLU A 66 -27.38 -15.74 0.81
CA GLU A 66 -26.93 -17.12 0.68
C GLU A 66 -27.92 -17.85 -0.24
N GLU A 67 -27.60 -17.93 -1.53
CA GLU A 67 -28.29 -18.83 -2.44
C GLU A 67 -27.74 -20.26 -2.21
N GLU A 68 -28.30 -20.96 -1.22
CA GLU A 68 -28.10 -22.40 -1.05
C GLU A 68 -28.90 -23.16 -2.12
N ASP A 69 -28.24 -23.60 -3.19
CA ASP A 69 -28.80 -24.55 -4.15
C ASP A 69 -28.97 -25.94 -3.49
N TYR A 70 -30.19 -26.48 -3.61
CA TYR A 70 -30.70 -27.72 -3.00
C TYR A 70 -30.39 -28.98 -3.80
#